data_AF-A0A1G0VBN0-F1
#
_entry.id   AF-A0A1G0VBN0-F1
#
_cell.length_a   1.000
_cell.length_b   1.000
_cell.length_c   1.000
_cell.angle_alpha   90.00
_cell.angle_beta   90.00
_cell.angle_gamma   90.00
#
_symmetry.space_group_name_H-M   'P 1'
#
loop_
_entity.id
_entity.type
_entity.pdbx_description
1 polymer ?
#
loop_
_entity_poly.entity_id
_entity_poly.type
_entity_poly.pdbx_seq_one_letter_code
_entity_poly.pdbx_strand_id
1 'polypeptide(L)'
;MKNLLKFLAIWVFVLLAFSTVTNAQFYHVSEELISHKVVHTNPIDGLNSDNPLIRFDSAYILGELKESKADIALMKALREDEDYSVRIVSALSLIKIGSPVGVNLVKRISELSDCPKTCKILGKFYNSYARHKELPNKELTDFQIAALIFDR
;
A
#
# COMPACT_ATOMS: atom_id res chain seq x y z
N MET A 1 41.14 31.92 -14.19
CA MET A 1 40.93 30.58 -13.58
C MET A 1 40.51 30.62 -12.12
N LYS A 2 41.16 31.39 -11.23
CA LYS A 2 40.84 31.44 -9.78
C LYS A 2 39.40 31.86 -9.44
N ASN A 3 38.80 32.74 -10.23
CA ASN A 3 37.42 33.21 -9.99
C ASN A 3 36.38 32.15 -10.40
N LEU A 4 36.63 31.40 -11.48
CA LEU A 4 35.76 30.32 -11.95
C LEU A 4 35.68 29.17 -10.92
N LEU A 5 36.80 28.84 -10.28
CA LEU A 5 36.86 27.81 -9.23
C LEU A 5 36.04 28.21 -7.99
N LYS A 6 36.05 29.50 -7.63
CA LYS A 6 35.24 30.02 -6.51
C LYS A 6 33.75 29.97 -6.83
N PHE A 7 33.34 30.32 -8.04
CA PHE A 7 31.93 30.19 -8.46
C PHE A 7 31.47 28.73 -8.45
N LEU A 8 32.29 27.81 -8.98
CA LEU A 8 31.98 26.38 -8.96
C LEU A 8 31.82 25.86 -7.52
N ALA A 9 32.72 26.25 -6.61
CA ALA A 9 32.65 25.85 -5.20
C ALA A 9 31.39 26.37 -4.50
N ILE A 10 30.96 27.61 -4.81
CA ILE A 10 29.71 28.17 -4.29
C ILE A 10 28.51 27.39 -4.82
N TRP A 11 28.48 27.06 -6.11
CA TRP A 11 27.40 26.28 -6.70
C TRP A 11 27.33 24.85 -6.15
N VAL A 12 28.48 24.20 -5.93
CA VAL A 12 28.54 22.88 -5.28
C VAL A 12 28.02 22.96 -3.84
N PHE A 13 28.35 24.02 -3.10
CA PHE A 13 27.85 24.22 -1.74
C PHE A 13 26.34 24.48 -1.70
N VAL A 14 25.81 25.25 -2.65
CA VAL A 14 24.36 25.49 -2.81
C VAL A 14 23.63 24.18 -3.15
N LEU A 15 24.20 23.35 -4.04
CA LEU A 15 23.62 22.05 -4.39
C LEU A 15 23.64 21.06 -3.22
N LEU A 16 24.71 21.04 -2.42
CA LEU A 16 24.82 20.20 -1.23
C LEU A 16 23.88 20.66 -0.11
N ALA A 17 23.65 21.98 0.04
CA ALA A 17 22.67 22.49 0.98
C ALA A 17 21.23 22.13 0.55
N PHE A 18 20.94 22.21 -0.76
CA PHE A 18 19.61 21.92 -1.30
C PHE A 18 19.19 20.45 -1.14
N SER A 19 20.12 19.50 -1.28
CA SER A 19 19.82 18.07 -1.10
C SER A 19 19.46 17.69 0.33
N THR A 20 19.83 18.50 1.33
CA THR A 20 19.44 18.27 2.74
C THR A 20 18.09 18.90 3.08
N VAL A 21 17.74 20.03 2.47
CA VAL A 21 16.49 20.75 2.73
C VAL A 21 15.28 20.03 2.11
N THR A 22 15.44 19.38 0.96
CA THR A 22 14.34 18.62 0.32
C THR A 22 14.04 17.27 0.99
N ASN A 23 14.89 16.81 1.91
CA ASN A 23 14.69 15.54 2.60
C ASN A 23 14.02 15.75 3.97
N ALA A 24 14.42 16.76 4.75
CA ALA A 24 13.86 16.96 6.09
C ALA A 24 12.34 17.25 6.10
N GLN A 25 11.85 18.01 5.11
CA GLN A 25 10.42 18.34 5.01
C GLN A 25 9.58 17.19 4.43
N PHE A 26 10.16 16.33 3.59
CA PHE A 26 9.41 15.22 2.99
C PHE A 26 9.23 14.05 3.97
N TYR A 27 10.20 13.79 4.85
CA TYR A 27 10.04 12.81 5.94
C TYR A 27 9.11 13.31 7.05
N HIS A 28 9.18 14.60 7.43
CA HIS A 28 8.33 15.14 8.50
C HIS A 28 6.84 15.11 8.13
N VAL A 29 6.50 15.44 6.88
CA VAL A 29 5.11 15.48 6.43
C VAL A 29 4.49 14.08 6.30
N SER A 30 5.26 13.06 5.95
CA SER A 30 4.75 11.68 5.91
C SER A 30 4.51 11.11 7.30
N GLU A 31 5.38 11.40 8.28
CA GLU A 31 5.21 10.96 9.67
C GLU A 31 4.03 11.66 10.38
N GLU A 32 3.83 12.96 10.11
CA GLU A 32 2.75 13.77 10.69
C GLU A 32 1.37 13.43 10.10
N LEU A 33 1.27 13.14 8.79
CA LEU A 33 0.01 12.67 8.18
C LEU A 33 -0.39 11.27 8.66
N ILE A 34 0.59 10.38 8.90
CA ILE A 34 0.34 9.05 9.46
C ILE A 34 -0.06 9.18 10.94
N SER A 35 0.59 10.06 11.70
CA SER A 35 0.31 10.29 13.13
C SER A 35 -1.08 10.87 13.39
N HIS A 36 -1.54 11.83 12.58
CA HIS A 36 -2.84 12.49 12.84
C HIS A 36 -4.07 11.70 12.35
N LYS A 37 -3.87 10.60 11.60
CA LYS A 37 -4.95 9.70 11.14
C LYS A 37 -4.94 8.33 11.85
N VAL A 38 -3.79 7.88 12.34
CA VAL A 38 -3.67 6.66 13.14
C VAL A 38 -3.96 7.01 14.60
N VAL A 39 -5.24 6.95 14.97
CA VAL A 39 -5.66 6.73 16.36
C VAL A 39 -4.72 5.69 16.96
N HIS A 40 -4.07 5.97 18.09
CA HIS A 40 -3.02 5.23 18.82
C HIS A 40 -3.28 3.72 19.07
N THR A 41 -3.64 2.99 18.03
CA THR A 41 -4.14 1.63 18.02
C THR A 41 -3.32 0.86 17.00
N ASN A 42 -2.87 -0.32 17.40
CA ASN A 42 -2.21 -1.25 16.52
C ASN A 42 -3.17 -1.57 15.35
N PRO A 43 -2.77 -1.38 14.08
CA PRO A 43 -3.65 -1.65 12.93
C PRO A 43 -4.16 -3.11 12.90
N ILE A 44 -3.43 -4.07 13.47
CA ILE A 44 -3.93 -5.45 13.60
C ILE A 44 -5.16 -5.50 14.53
N ASP A 45 -5.15 -4.73 15.62
CA ASP A 45 -6.30 -4.65 16.54
C ASP A 45 -7.45 -3.87 15.89
N GLY A 46 -7.12 -2.84 15.09
CA GLY A 46 -8.09 -2.04 14.34
C GLY A 46 -8.93 -2.84 13.33
N LEU A 47 -8.44 -3.99 12.86
CA LEU A 47 -9.24 -4.93 12.04
C LEU A 47 -10.44 -5.52 12.79
N ASN A 48 -10.47 -5.47 14.11
CA ASN A 48 -11.60 -5.96 14.93
C ASN A 48 -12.52 -4.83 15.41
N SER A 49 -12.34 -3.60 14.91
CA SER A 49 -13.19 -2.46 15.26
C SER A 49 -14.64 -2.65 14.80
N ASP A 50 -15.59 -2.21 15.62
CA ASP A 50 -17.01 -2.15 15.24
C ASP A 50 -17.25 -1.15 14.09
N ASN A 51 -16.39 -0.15 13.93
CA ASN A 51 -16.47 0.82 12.84
C ASN A 51 -15.79 0.29 11.56
N PRO A 52 -16.52 0.10 10.45
CA PRO A 52 -15.98 -0.42 9.19
C PRO A 52 -14.92 0.50 8.56
N LEU A 53 -14.98 1.81 8.80
CA LEU A 53 -13.95 2.75 8.31
C LEU A 53 -12.60 2.52 8.99
N ILE A 54 -12.62 2.23 10.30
CA ILE A 54 -11.39 1.90 11.05
C ILE A 54 -10.83 0.56 10.58
N ARG A 55 -11.68 -0.45 10.35
CA ARG A 55 -11.25 -1.73 9.77
C ARG A 55 -10.64 -1.56 8.38
N PHE A 56 -11.27 -0.73 7.54
CA PHE A 56 -10.77 -0.39 6.21
C PHE A 56 -9.40 0.27 6.25
N ASP A 57 -9.26 1.35 7.03
CA ASP A 57 -8.00 2.10 7.16
C ASP A 57 -6.91 1.19 7.74
N SER A 58 -7.25 0.35 8.72
CA SER A 58 -6.33 -0.62 9.31
C SER A 58 -5.83 -1.63 8.29
N ALA A 59 -6.74 -2.25 7.54
CA ALA A 59 -6.38 -3.18 6.47
C ALA A 59 -5.49 -2.52 5.41
N TYR A 60 -5.82 -1.29 5.01
CA TYR A 60 -5.05 -0.52 4.05
C TYR A 60 -3.61 -0.27 4.54
N ILE A 61 -3.47 0.27 5.74
CA ILE A 61 -2.16 0.58 6.35
C ILE A 61 -1.30 -0.68 6.45
N LEU A 62 -1.87 -1.81 6.88
CA LEU A 62 -1.15 -3.08 6.96
C LEU A 62 -0.61 -3.54 5.60
N GLY A 63 -1.34 -3.27 4.52
CA GLY A 63 -0.91 -3.54 3.15
C GLY A 63 0.23 -2.62 2.69
N GLU A 64 0.14 -1.31 2.96
CA GLU A 64 1.20 -0.35 2.64
C GLU A 64 2.50 -0.66 3.40
N LEU A 65 2.39 -1.02 4.68
CA LEU A 65 3.52 -1.40 5.52
C LEU A 65 4.07 -2.79 5.19
N LYS A 66 3.38 -3.57 4.35
CA LYS A 66 3.68 -4.98 4.04
C LYS A 66 3.87 -5.82 5.32
N GLU A 67 3.01 -5.59 6.32
CA GLU A 67 3.10 -6.24 7.62
C GLU A 67 2.66 -7.71 7.54
N SER A 68 3.64 -8.59 7.30
CA SER A 68 3.41 -10.04 7.15
C SER A 68 2.74 -10.70 8.37
N LYS A 69 2.83 -10.15 9.58
CA LYS A 69 2.13 -10.71 10.75
C LYS A 69 0.61 -10.57 10.65
N ALA A 70 0.12 -9.64 9.83
CA ALA A 70 -1.30 -9.41 9.63
C ALA A 70 -1.96 -10.37 8.63
N ASP A 71 -1.20 -11.24 7.96
CA ASP A 71 -1.71 -12.14 6.91
C ASP A 71 -2.97 -12.89 7.35
N ILE A 72 -2.92 -13.50 8.55
CA ILE A 72 -4.05 -14.28 9.08
C ILE A 72 -5.27 -13.39 9.32
N ALA A 73 -5.07 -12.20 9.89
CA ALA A 73 -6.15 -11.26 10.20
C ALA A 73 -6.80 -10.71 8.91
N LEU A 74 -5.98 -10.35 7.92
CA LEU A 74 -6.45 -9.90 6.61
C LEU A 74 -7.17 -11.01 5.83
N MET A 75 -6.68 -12.25 5.89
CA MET A 75 -7.36 -13.42 5.31
C MET A 75 -8.73 -13.67 5.95
N LYS A 76 -8.86 -13.47 7.26
CA LYS A 76 -10.14 -13.55 7.97
C LYS A 76 -11.08 -12.44 7.50
N ALA A 77 -10.62 -11.19 7.50
CA ALA A 77 -11.41 -10.03 7.05
C ALA A 77 -11.90 -10.22 5.60
N LEU A 78 -11.04 -10.69 4.68
CA LEU A 78 -11.44 -10.99 3.30
C LEU A 78 -12.59 -12.01 3.19
N ARG A 79 -12.63 -13.00 4.09
CA ARG A 79 -13.65 -14.06 4.07
C ARG A 79 -14.94 -13.67 4.78
N GLU A 80 -14.82 -13.00 5.92
CA GLU A 80 -15.88 -12.93 6.92
C GLU A 80 -16.39 -11.51 7.19
N ASP A 81 -15.69 -10.46 6.73
CA ASP A 81 -16.13 -9.09 6.99
C ASP A 81 -17.46 -8.79 6.28
N GLU A 82 -18.38 -8.17 7.02
CA GLU A 82 -19.70 -7.76 6.54
C GLU A 82 -19.62 -6.65 5.48
N ASP A 83 -18.60 -5.79 5.54
CA ASP A 83 -18.42 -4.68 4.62
C ASP A 83 -17.59 -5.13 3.41
N TYR A 84 -18.21 -5.08 2.23
CA TYR A 84 -17.56 -5.48 0.98
C TYR A 84 -16.32 -4.63 0.67
N SER A 85 -16.26 -3.38 1.12
CA SER A 85 -15.11 -2.48 0.94
C SER A 85 -13.94 -2.95 1.79
N VAL A 86 -14.20 -3.37 3.03
CA VAL A 86 -13.19 -3.97 3.93
C VAL A 86 -12.66 -5.27 3.34
N ARG A 87 -13.53 -6.11 2.76
CA ARG A 87 -13.09 -7.31 2.04
C ARG A 87 -12.19 -7.00 0.84
N ILE A 88 -12.56 -6.00 0.03
CA ILE A 88 -11.77 -5.60 -1.15
C ILE A 88 -10.39 -5.08 -0.72
N VAL A 89 -10.32 -4.18 0.26
CA VAL A 89 -9.03 -3.64 0.71
C VAL A 89 -8.19 -4.72 1.39
N SER A 90 -8.79 -5.67 2.10
CA SER A 90 -8.06 -6.81 2.68
C SER A 90 -7.43 -7.69 1.59
N ALA A 91 -8.15 -7.94 0.49
CA ALA A 91 -7.57 -8.63 -0.67
C ALA A 91 -6.41 -7.84 -1.30
N LEU A 92 -6.56 -6.52 -1.45
CA LEU A 92 -5.49 -5.66 -1.96
C LEU A 92 -4.25 -5.74 -1.06
N SER A 93 -4.43 -5.64 0.26
CA SER A 93 -3.34 -5.71 1.23
C SER A 93 -2.62 -7.06 1.19
N LEU A 94 -3.35 -8.17 1.06
CA LEU A 94 -2.75 -9.50 0.87
C LEU A 94 -1.91 -9.59 -0.41
N ILE A 95 -2.36 -8.96 -1.50
CA ILE A 95 -1.59 -8.88 -2.76
C ILE A 95 -0.32 -8.03 -2.57
N LYS A 96 -0.41 -6.89 -1.85
CA LYS A 96 0.73 -6.02 -1.57
C LYS A 96 1.77 -6.67 -0.66
N ILE A 97 1.32 -7.40 0.36
CA ILE A 97 2.18 -8.22 1.23
C ILE A 97 2.86 -9.32 0.38
N GLY A 98 2.12 -9.92 -0.56
CA GLY A 98 2.68 -10.86 -1.53
C GLY A 98 2.93 -12.26 -1.00
N SER A 99 2.39 -12.59 0.18
CA SER A 99 2.43 -13.94 0.74
C SER A 99 1.75 -14.94 -0.21
N PRO A 100 2.40 -16.07 -0.54
CA PRO A 100 1.81 -17.08 -1.42
C PRO A 100 0.43 -17.55 -0.97
N VAL A 101 0.22 -17.63 0.35
CA VAL A 101 -1.05 -18.09 0.94
C VAL A 101 -2.14 -17.03 0.73
N GLY A 102 -1.84 -15.76 1.02
CA GLY A 102 -2.76 -14.64 0.83
C GLY A 102 -3.16 -14.46 -0.64
N VAL A 103 -2.17 -14.48 -1.54
CA VAL A 103 -2.40 -14.37 -2.99
C VAL A 103 -3.28 -15.51 -3.51
N ASN A 104 -3.02 -16.75 -3.10
CA ASN A 104 -3.83 -17.90 -3.51
C ASN A 104 -5.27 -17.81 -2.99
N LEU A 105 -5.49 -17.26 -1.79
CA LEU A 105 -6.82 -17.03 -1.27
C LEU A 105 -7.57 -16.00 -2.13
N VAL A 106 -6.92 -14.89 -2.49
CA VAL A 106 -7.50 -13.86 -3.36
C VAL A 106 -7.91 -14.45 -4.71
N LYS A 107 -7.04 -15.28 -5.31
CA LYS A 107 -7.35 -16.02 -6.55
C LYS A 107 -8.61 -16.87 -6.38
N ARG A 108 -8.64 -17.73 -5.36
CA ARG A 108 -9.76 -18.65 -5.12
C ARG A 108 -11.08 -17.91 -4.91
N ILE A 109 -11.07 -16.82 -4.14
CA ILE A 109 -12.27 -16.00 -3.91
C ILE A 109 -12.71 -15.28 -5.18
N SER A 110 -11.78 -14.87 -6.05
CA SER A 110 -12.13 -14.27 -7.34
C SER A 110 -12.84 -15.24 -8.29
N GLU A 111 -12.62 -16.55 -8.14
CA GLU A 111 -13.22 -17.61 -8.94
C GLU A 111 -14.57 -18.10 -8.37
N LEU A 112 -14.84 -17.84 -7.09
CA LEU A 112 -16.09 -18.19 -6.42
C LEU A 112 -17.22 -17.25 -6.84
N SER A 113 -18.45 -17.76 -7.03
CA SER A 113 -19.58 -16.98 -7.56
C SER A 113 -20.41 -16.24 -6.51
N ASP A 114 -20.06 -16.33 -5.22
CA ASP A 114 -20.90 -15.84 -4.11
C ASP A 114 -20.97 -14.30 -3.98
N CYS A 115 -20.12 -13.53 -4.68
CA CYS A 115 -20.21 -12.06 -4.67
C CYS A 115 -19.81 -11.43 -6.01
N PRO A 116 -20.76 -11.22 -6.95
CA PRO A 116 -20.46 -10.79 -8.32
C PRO A 116 -19.59 -9.52 -8.43
N LYS A 117 -19.80 -8.54 -7.54
CA LYS A 117 -19.06 -7.27 -7.56
C LYS A 117 -17.63 -7.42 -7.03
N THR A 118 -17.43 -8.14 -5.93
CA THR A 118 -16.11 -8.35 -5.31
C THR A 118 -15.23 -9.24 -6.17
N CYS A 119 -15.78 -10.29 -6.79
CA CYS A 119 -14.98 -11.26 -7.56
C CYS A 119 -14.30 -10.63 -8.79
N LYS A 120 -14.98 -9.73 -9.50
CA LYS A 120 -14.38 -8.99 -10.63
C LYS A 120 -13.19 -8.13 -10.18
N ILE A 121 -13.30 -7.48 -9.03
CA ILE A 121 -12.23 -6.61 -8.49
C ILE A 121 -11.05 -7.44 -8.02
N LEU A 122 -11.29 -8.51 -7.25
CA LEU A 122 -10.22 -9.43 -6.81
C LEU A 122 -9.52 -10.09 -7.99
N GLY A 123 -10.25 -10.45 -9.05
CA GLY A 123 -9.68 -10.96 -10.29
C GLY A 123 -8.73 -9.95 -10.96
N LYS A 124 -9.06 -8.65 -10.93
CA LYS A 124 -8.14 -7.60 -11.39
C LYS A 124 -6.87 -7.55 -10.53
N PHE A 125 -7.00 -7.64 -9.20
CA PHE A 125 -5.85 -7.62 -8.29
C PHE A 125 -4.92 -8.81 -8.54
N TYR A 126 -5.47 -10.02 -8.61
CA TYR A 126 -4.70 -11.23 -8.89
C TYR A 126 -4.04 -11.17 -10.28
N ASN A 127 -4.76 -10.76 -11.32
CA ASN A 127 -4.19 -10.65 -12.67
C ASN A 127 -3.10 -9.60 -12.78
N SER A 128 -3.21 -8.49 -12.04
CA SER A 128 -2.13 -7.50 -11.93
C SER A 128 -0.91 -8.16 -11.27
N TYR A 129 -1.08 -8.78 -10.10
CA TYR A 129 -0.01 -9.50 -9.41
C TYR A 129 0.69 -10.56 -10.28
N ALA A 130 -0.09 -11.41 -10.95
CA ALA A 130 0.44 -12.50 -11.79
C ALA A 130 1.31 -11.97 -12.94
N ARG A 131 0.86 -10.91 -13.64
CA ARG A 131 1.65 -10.28 -14.71
C ARG A 131 2.99 -9.73 -14.22
N HIS A 132 3.06 -9.21 -13.00
CA HIS A 132 4.31 -8.70 -12.43
C HIS A 132 5.27 -9.79 -12.01
N LYS A 133 4.75 -10.90 -11.48
CA LYS A 133 5.56 -12.08 -11.18
C LYS A 133 6.21 -12.67 -12.44
N GLU A 134 5.54 -12.56 -13.59
CA GLU A 134 6.03 -13.03 -14.89
C GLU A 134 6.98 -12.04 -15.60
N LEU A 135 7.00 -10.76 -15.20
CA LEU A 135 7.84 -9.69 -15.78
C LEU A 135 8.73 -9.02 -14.71
N PRO A 136 9.81 -9.69 -14.26
CA PRO A 136 10.63 -9.25 -13.11
C PRO A 136 11.40 -7.93 -13.31
N ASN A 137 11.37 -7.32 -14.49
CA ASN A 137 12.13 -6.10 -14.83
C ASN A 137 11.28 -4.82 -14.93
N LYS A 138 10.06 -4.82 -14.39
CA LYS A 138 9.21 -3.62 -14.34
C LYS A 138 8.78 -3.40 -12.90
N GLU A 139 9.55 -2.60 -12.16
CA GLU A 139 9.14 -2.12 -10.84
C GLU A 139 7.75 -1.48 -10.98
N LEU A 140 6.80 -2.01 -10.22
CA LEU A 140 5.51 -1.39 -10.07
C LEU A 140 5.63 -0.30 -9.03
N THR A 141 5.61 0.94 -9.50
CA THR A 141 5.41 2.06 -8.59
C THR A 141 4.00 1.95 -8.01
N ASP A 142 3.85 2.19 -6.72
CA ASP A 142 2.57 2.11 -5.99
C ASP A 142 1.43 2.89 -6.69
N PHE A 143 1.82 3.91 -7.48
CA PHE A 143 0.97 4.67 -8.39
C PHE A 143 0.25 3.86 -9.47
N GLN A 144 0.87 2.82 -10.05
CA GLN A 144 0.23 2.02 -11.10
C GLN A 144 -0.84 1.07 -10.54
N ILE A 145 -0.67 0.61 -9.30
CA ILE A 145 -1.68 -0.18 -8.58
C ILE A 145 -2.82 0.73 -8.14
N ALA A 146 -2.51 1.91 -7.58
CA ALA A 146 -3.51 2.90 -7.20
C ALA A 146 -4.34 3.39 -8.40
N ALA A 147 -3.71 3.64 -9.57
CA ALA A 147 -4.41 4.02 -10.79
C ALA A 147 -5.38 2.93 -11.27
N LEU A 148 -5.05 1.64 -11.12
CA LEU A 148 -5.98 0.54 -11.44
C LEU A 148 -7.19 0.43 -10.49
N ILE A 149 -7.11 1.06 -9.32
CA ILE A 149 -8.12 1.02 -8.24
C ILE A 149 -9.04 2.25 -8.25
N PHE A 150 -8.51 3.43 -8.59
CA PHE A 150 -9.21 4.72 -8.45
C PHE A 150 -9.64 5.38 -9.77
N ASP A 151 -9.35 4.79 -10.93
CA ASP A 151 -9.85 5.31 -12.21
C ASP A 151 -11.37 5.05 -12.30
N ARG A 152 -12.14 6.13 -12.20
CA ARG A 152 -13.61 6.16 -12.14
C ARG A 152 -14.22 6.23 -13.52
#